data_AF-A0A7W5YHG6-F1
#
_entry.id   AF-A0A7W5YHG6-F1
#
_cell.length_a   1.000
_cell.length_b   1.000
_cell.length_c   1.000
_cell.angle_alpha   90.00
_cell.angle_beta   90.00
_cell.angle_gamma   90.00
#
_symmetry.space_group_name_H-M   'P 1'
#
loop_
_entity.id
_entity.type
_entity.pdbx_description
1 polymer ?
#
loop_
_entity_poly.entity_id
_entity_poly.type
_entity_poly.pdbx_seq_one_letter_code
_entity_poly.pdbx_strand_id
1 'polypeptide(L)'
;MSLAYHARNAASAVGIRNRMKKEGCTMRGDKLWTEDERKIVVERWPDFDDIQKALPHRSRIAICAQCRKMGLRKKPQHLWSAAEISKLRKLYPGASIEEICETFPHSTWVNIRQAARYHGFRRNRKPFKLTGNQPIDEMLAKLFEANFSFPELDRELRTKQYFRKQRWRYARPNYNRLVKAIELLDGELAVRWRE
;
A
#
# COMPACT_ATOMS: atom_id res chain seq x y z
N MET A 1 18.96 9.15 -23.95
CA MET A 1 19.83 7.95 -23.95
C MET A 1 20.03 7.49 -25.37
N SER A 2 21.26 7.17 -25.80
CA SER A 2 21.55 6.79 -27.18
C SER A 2 21.42 5.28 -27.42
N LEU A 3 21.20 4.89 -28.67
CA LEU A 3 21.11 3.48 -29.08
C LEU A 3 22.39 2.69 -28.75
N ALA A 4 23.56 3.35 -28.89
CA ALA A 4 24.86 2.80 -28.50
C ALA A 4 24.97 2.47 -27.00
N TYR A 5 24.31 3.25 -26.13
CA TYR A 5 24.26 2.99 -24.69
C TYR A 5 23.47 1.70 -24.38
N HIS A 6 22.32 1.50 -25.03
CA HIS A 6 21.53 0.29 -24.88
C HIS A 6 22.25 -0.95 -25.43
N ALA A 7 22.92 -0.83 -26.58
CA ALA A 7 23.69 -1.93 -27.18
C ALA A 7 24.84 -2.40 -26.27
N ARG A 8 25.59 -1.46 -25.69
CA ARG A 8 26.67 -1.77 -24.73
C ARG A 8 26.15 -2.48 -23.49
N ASN A 9 25.04 -2.01 -22.93
CA ASN A 9 24.41 -2.64 -21.76
C ASN A 9 23.88 -4.04 -22.08
N ALA A 10 23.32 -4.24 -23.27
CA ALA A 10 22.87 -5.56 -23.72
C ALA A 10 24.06 -6.54 -23.85
N ALA A 11 25.17 -6.13 -24.46
CA ALA A 11 26.38 -6.95 -24.59
C ALA A 11 26.97 -7.31 -23.22
N SER A 12 27.05 -6.35 -22.29
CA SER A 12 27.48 -6.60 -20.91
C SER A 12 26.57 -7.60 -20.19
N ALA A 13 25.25 -7.46 -20.34
CA ALA A 13 24.28 -8.40 -19.76
C ALA A 13 24.37 -9.81 -20.35
N VAL A 14 24.75 -9.97 -21.62
CA VAL A 14 25.05 -11.28 -22.23
C VAL A 14 26.29 -11.89 -21.58
N GLY A 15 27.37 -11.12 -21.46
CA GLY A 15 28.63 -11.57 -20.85
C GLY A 15 28.43 -12.05 -19.41
N ILE A 16 27.68 -11.29 -18.61
CA ILE A 16 27.32 -11.67 -17.23
C ILE A 16 26.52 -12.98 -17.20
N ARG A 17 25.53 -13.16 -18.10
CA ARG A 17 24.76 -14.40 -18.17
C ARG A 17 25.62 -15.61 -18.54
N ASN A 18 26.55 -15.43 -19.48
CA ASN A 18 27.47 -16.51 -19.87
C ASN A 18 28.39 -16.90 -18.72
N ARG A 19 28.91 -15.91 -17.97
CA ARG A 19 29.69 -16.15 -16.76
C ARG A 19 28.88 -16.91 -15.71
N MET A 20 27.66 -16.46 -15.39
CA MET A 20 26.78 -17.16 -14.45
C MET A 20 26.53 -18.61 -14.87
N LYS A 21 26.26 -18.87 -16.16
CA LYS A 21 26.07 -20.22 -16.69
C LYS A 21 27.32 -21.09 -16.52
N LYS A 22 28.51 -20.53 -16.78
CA LYS A 22 29.79 -21.25 -16.65
C LYS A 22 30.12 -21.58 -15.20
N GLU A 23 29.90 -20.63 -14.29
CA GLU A 23 30.20 -20.78 -12.87
C GLU A 23 29.11 -21.55 -12.11
N GLY A 24 27.91 -21.72 -12.71
CA GLY A 24 26.77 -22.37 -12.06
C GLY A 24 26.15 -21.54 -10.93
N CYS A 25 26.57 -20.28 -10.78
CA CYS A 25 26.23 -19.40 -9.67
C CYS A 25 25.77 -18.03 -10.19
N THR A 26 24.93 -17.36 -9.42
CA THR A 26 24.64 -15.94 -9.63
C THR A 26 25.84 -15.08 -9.20
N MET A 27 25.86 -13.80 -9.57
CA MET A 27 26.92 -12.86 -9.14
C MET A 27 27.03 -12.74 -7.61
N ARG A 28 25.99 -13.13 -6.86
CA ARG A 28 25.97 -13.15 -5.39
C ARG A 28 26.46 -14.46 -4.78
N GLY A 29 26.81 -15.45 -5.61
CA GLY A 29 27.21 -16.79 -5.18
C GLY A 29 26.07 -17.80 -5.03
N ASP A 30 24.80 -17.41 -5.23
CA ASP A 30 23.68 -18.35 -5.16
C ASP A 30 23.71 -19.35 -6.32
N LYS A 31 23.57 -20.65 -6.06
CA LYS A 31 23.50 -21.69 -7.10
C LYS A 31 22.37 -21.42 -8.10
N LEU A 32 22.65 -21.51 -9.40
CA LEU A 32 21.63 -21.46 -10.45
C LEU A 32 20.72 -22.68 -10.39
N TRP A 33 19.47 -22.52 -10.80
CA TRP A 33 18.53 -23.62 -10.90
C TRP A 33 18.89 -24.50 -12.10
N THR A 34 19.04 -25.81 -11.88
CA THR A 34 19.21 -26.78 -12.98
C THR A 34 17.85 -27.16 -13.57
N GLU A 35 17.86 -27.81 -14.74
CA GLU A 35 16.62 -28.30 -15.34
C GLU A 35 16.01 -29.44 -14.52
N ASP A 36 16.83 -30.30 -13.95
CA ASP A 36 16.37 -31.42 -13.11
C ASP A 36 15.71 -30.93 -11.82
N GLU A 37 16.28 -29.90 -11.17
CA GLU A 37 15.64 -29.24 -10.04
C GLU A 37 14.27 -28.65 -10.42
N ARG A 38 14.15 -28.08 -11.63
CA ARG A 38 12.87 -27.54 -12.12
C ARG A 38 11.83 -28.65 -12.37
N LYS A 39 12.24 -29.80 -12.90
CA LYS A 39 11.37 -30.97 -13.08
C LYS A 39 10.83 -31.48 -11.75
N ILE A 40 11.70 -31.63 -10.75
CA ILE A 40 11.32 -32.02 -9.38
C ILE A 40 10.28 -31.05 -8.80
N VAL A 41 10.46 -29.74 -9.01
CA VAL A 41 9.51 -28.72 -8.56
C VAL A 41 8.16 -28.86 -9.25
N VAL A 42 8.11 -29.18 -10.54
CA VAL A 42 6.86 -29.37 -11.29
C VAL A 42 6.13 -30.64 -10.85
N GLU A 43 6.86 -31.74 -10.68
CA GLU A 43 6.31 -33.05 -10.31
C GLU A 43 5.71 -33.08 -8.91
N ARG A 44 6.34 -32.40 -7.95
CA ARG A 44 5.95 -32.42 -6.53
C ARG A 44 5.07 -31.22 -6.12
N TRP A 45 4.77 -30.33 -7.06
CA TRP A 45 3.82 -29.23 -6.83
C TRP A 45 2.41 -29.80 -6.59
N PRO A 46 1.65 -29.39 -5.55
CA PRO A 46 1.75 -28.16 -4.76
C PRO A 46 2.35 -28.26 -3.35
N ASP A 47 3.00 -29.38 -3.02
CA ASP A 47 3.55 -29.66 -1.69
C ASP A 47 4.97 -29.08 -1.54
N PHE A 48 5.08 -27.99 -0.80
CA PHE A 48 6.37 -27.34 -0.56
C PHE A 48 7.28 -28.13 0.38
N ASP A 49 6.72 -28.93 1.28
CA ASP A 49 7.50 -29.70 2.24
C ASP A 49 8.14 -30.89 1.54
N ASP A 50 7.42 -31.53 0.62
CA ASP A 50 7.99 -32.59 -0.23
C ASP A 50 9.06 -32.07 -1.20
N ILE A 51 8.85 -30.91 -1.82
CA ILE A 51 9.88 -30.26 -2.65
C ILE A 51 11.13 -29.93 -1.82
N GLN A 52 10.96 -29.45 -0.58
CA GLN A 52 12.08 -29.13 0.31
C GLN A 52 12.85 -30.39 0.75
N LYS A 53 12.16 -31.52 0.97
CA LYS A 53 12.81 -32.81 1.22
C LYS A 53 13.61 -33.31 0.01
N ALA A 54 13.09 -33.09 -1.19
CA ALA A 54 13.78 -33.43 -2.44
C ALA A 54 15.01 -32.55 -2.72
N LEU A 55 14.93 -31.28 -2.31
CA LEU A 55 15.95 -30.25 -2.55
C LEU A 55 16.38 -29.60 -1.22
N PRO A 56 17.08 -30.33 -0.32
CA PRO A 56 17.40 -29.84 1.02
C PRO A 56 18.35 -28.64 1.01
N HIS A 57 19.14 -28.48 -0.05
CA HIS A 57 20.02 -27.32 -0.25
C HIS A 57 19.28 -26.06 -0.72
N ARG A 58 17.98 -26.14 -1.03
CA ARG A 58 17.14 -25.00 -1.43
C ARG A 58 16.21 -24.64 -0.28
N SER A 59 16.26 -23.37 0.13
CA SER A 59 15.31 -22.86 1.11
C SER A 59 13.88 -22.84 0.55
N ARG A 60 12.89 -22.98 1.44
CA ARG A 60 11.46 -22.84 1.09
C ARG A 60 11.15 -21.55 0.32
N ILE A 61 11.83 -20.46 0.67
CA ILE A 61 11.69 -19.16 0.00
C ILE A 61 12.21 -19.24 -1.44
N ALA A 62 13.35 -19.89 -1.68
CA ALA A 62 13.91 -20.07 -3.01
C ALA A 62 12.99 -20.93 -3.89
N ILE A 63 12.43 -22.01 -3.34
CA ILE A 63 11.44 -22.87 -4.01
C ILE A 63 10.21 -22.05 -4.39
N CYS A 64 9.64 -21.29 -3.45
CA CYS A 64 8.46 -20.45 -3.71
C CYS A 64 8.72 -19.39 -4.79
N ALA A 65 9.90 -18.74 -4.75
CA ALA A 65 10.30 -17.79 -5.78
C ALA A 65 10.44 -18.45 -7.16
N GLN A 66 10.96 -19.68 -7.21
CA GLN A 66 11.11 -20.44 -8.44
C GLN A 66 9.76 -20.89 -9.01
N CYS A 67 8.84 -21.41 -8.19
CA CYS A 67 7.47 -21.72 -8.59
C CYS A 67 6.80 -20.50 -9.24
N ARG A 68 6.94 -19.31 -8.62
CA ARG A 68 6.42 -18.06 -9.18
C ARG A 68 7.02 -17.70 -10.53
N LYS A 69 8.35 -17.88 -10.71
CA LYS A 69 9.03 -17.65 -12.00
C LYS A 69 8.58 -18.61 -13.08
N MET A 70 8.27 -19.86 -12.71
CA MET A 70 7.77 -20.89 -13.61
C MET A 70 6.27 -20.78 -13.89
N GLY A 71 5.57 -19.80 -13.29
CA GLY A 71 4.12 -19.65 -13.45
C GLY A 71 3.29 -20.64 -12.63
N LEU A 72 3.91 -21.47 -11.79
CA LEU A 72 3.24 -22.42 -10.89
C LEU A 72 2.58 -21.63 -9.74
N ARG A 73 1.29 -21.36 -9.88
CA ARG A 73 0.49 -20.61 -8.90
C ARG A 73 -0.61 -21.51 -8.34
N LYS A 74 -0.81 -21.50 -7.01
CA LYS A 74 -1.87 -22.28 -6.35
C LYS A 74 -3.28 -21.82 -6.76
N LYS A 75 -3.44 -20.55 -7.12
CA LYS A 75 -4.72 -20.00 -7.56
C LYS A 75 -4.50 -19.15 -8.82
N PRO A 76 -5.36 -19.25 -9.83
CA PRO A 76 -5.34 -18.34 -10.96
C PRO A 76 -5.55 -16.91 -10.44
N GLN A 77 -4.77 -15.97 -10.96
CA GLN A 77 -4.96 -14.55 -10.64
C GLN A 77 -6.15 -14.04 -11.45
N HIS A 78 -7.21 -13.60 -10.77
CA HIS A 78 -8.34 -12.96 -11.45
C HIS A 78 -7.89 -11.69 -12.16
N LEU A 79 -8.27 -11.56 -13.42
CA LEU A 79 -8.03 -10.36 -14.22
C LEU A 79 -9.24 -9.44 -14.07
N TRP A 80 -9.02 -8.24 -13.57
CA TRP A 80 -10.06 -7.25 -13.40
C TRP A 80 -10.53 -6.73 -14.76
N SER A 81 -11.79 -6.97 -15.08
CA SER A 81 -12.45 -6.40 -16.25
C SER A 81 -12.75 -4.90 -16.05
N ALA A 82 -12.92 -4.18 -17.16
CA ALA A 82 -13.30 -2.76 -17.12
C ALA A 82 -14.64 -2.52 -16.41
N ALA A 83 -15.58 -3.46 -16.52
CA ALA A 83 -16.87 -3.43 -15.84
C ALA A 83 -16.70 -3.54 -14.31
N GLU A 84 -15.87 -4.47 -13.84
CA GLU A 84 -15.58 -4.64 -12.42
C GLU A 84 -14.86 -3.42 -11.84
N ILE A 85 -13.90 -2.84 -12.57
CA ILE A 85 -13.22 -1.61 -12.16
C ILE A 85 -14.21 -0.46 -12.04
N SER A 86 -15.13 -0.33 -13.00
CA SER A 86 -16.18 0.70 -12.97
C SER A 86 -17.15 0.51 -11.79
N LYS A 87 -17.50 -0.74 -11.47
CA LYS A 87 -18.32 -1.08 -10.31
C LYS A 87 -17.59 -0.79 -9.00
N LEU A 88 -16.31 -1.17 -8.92
CA LEU A 88 -15.44 -0.89 -7.78
C LEU A 88 -15.31 0.62 -7.54
N ARG A 89 -15.14 1.43 -8.59
CA ARG A 89 -15.08 2.90 -8.48
C ARG A 89 -16.30 3.50 -7.77
N LYS A 90 -17.49 2.99 -8.06
CA LYS A 90 -18.75 3.49 -7.47
C LYS A 90 -18.92 3.04 -6.01
N LEU A 91 -18.59 1.79 -5.71
CA LEU A 91 -18.81 1.20 -4.39
C LEU A 91 -17.72 1.59 -3.38
N TYR A 92 -16.45 1.66 -3.81
CA TYR A 92 -15.30 1.79 -2.92
C TYR A 92 -15.33 3.00 -1.96
N PRO A 93 -15.80 4.21 -2.37
CA PRO A 93 -15.82 5.38 -1.50
C PRO A 93 -16.66 5.22 -0.23
N GLY A 94 -17.84 4.60 -0.35
CA GLY A 94 -18.85 4.55 0.72
C GLY A 94 -19.17 3.16 1.26
N ALA A 95 -19.18 2.13 0.41
CA ALA A 95 -19.66 0.78 0.75
C ALA A 95 -18.81 0.09 1.83
N SER A 96 -19.42 -0.74 2.66
CA SER A 96 -18.72 -1.48 3.72
C SER A 96 -17.72 -2.49 3.13
N ILE A 97 -16.81 -3.01 3.97
CA ILE A 97 -15.87 -4.04 3.49
C ILE A 97 -16.62 -5.32 3.11
N GLU A 98 -17.66 -5.66 3.86
CA GLU A 98 -18.51 -6.83 3.62
C GLU A 98 -19.25 -6.72 2.28
N GLU A 99 -19.92 -5.60 2.02
CA GLU A 99 -20.64 -5.34 0.76
C GLU A 99 -19.72 -5.43 -0.46
N ILE A 100 -18.48 -4.92 -0.34
CA ILE A 100 -17.49 -5.00 -1.41
C ILE A 100 -17.03 -6.45 -1.62
N CYS A 101 -16.80 -7.21 -0.55
CA CYS A 101 -16.40 -8.62 -0.64
C CYS A 101 -17.53 -9.49 -1.21
N GLU A 102 -18.79 -9.24 -0.84
CA GLU A 102 -19.96 -9.91 -1.41
C GLU A 102 -20.12 -9.61 -2.91
N THR A 103 -19.80 -8.38 -3.32
CA THR A 103 -19.85 -7.99 -4.73
C THR A 103 -18.77 -8.68 -5.57
N PHE A 104 -17.61 -9.00 -4.97
CA PHE A 104 -16.45 -9.59 -5.65
C PHE A 104 -15.99 -10.89 -4.96
N PRO A 105 -16.79 -11.97 -4.97
CA PRO A 105 -16.51 -13.19 -4.21
C PRO A 105 -15.27 -13.95 -4.71
N HIS A 106 -14.84 -13.69 -5.95
CA HIS A 106 -13.65 -14.28 -6.55
C HIS A 106 -12.33 -13.66 -6.04
N SER A 107 -12.38 -12.49 -5.38
CA SER A 107 -11.21 -11.74 -4.93
C SER A 107 -11.20 -11.56 -3.42
N THR A 108 -10.03 -11.70 -2.79
CA THR A 108 -9.89 -11.34 -1.37
C THR A 108 -9.88 -9.83 -1.19
N TRP A 109 -10.28 -9.35 0.00
CA TRP A 109 -10.21 -7.93 0.35
C TRP A 109 -8.84 -7.30 0.07
N VAL A 110 -7.76 -8.05 0.31
CA VAL A 110 -6.39 -7.59 0.03
C VAL A 110 -6.19 -7.30 -1.46
N ASN A 111 -6.65 -8.20 -2.33
CA ASN A 111 -6.57 -8.00 -3.78
C ASN A 111 -7.42 -6.82 -4.23
N ILE A 112 -8.65 -6.69 -3.73
CA ILE A 112 -9.56 -5.59 -4.04
C ILE A 112 -8.94 -4.25 -3.62
N ARG A 113 -8.36 -4.18 -2.42
CA ARG A 113 -7.64 -2.99 -1.92
C ARG A 113 -6.45 -2.64 -2.80
N GLN A 114 -5.70 -3.62 -3.30
CA GLN A 114 -4.58 -3.38 -4.21
C GLN A 114 -5.05 -2.87 -5.57
N ALA A 115 -6.12 -3.44 -6.13
CA ALA A 115 -6.74 -2.98 -7.37
C ALA A 115 -7.25 -1.54 -7.22
N ALA A 116 -7.97 -1.23 -6.14
CA ALA A 116 -8.42 0.13 -5.84
C ALA A 116 -7.25 1.12 -5.72
N ARG A 117 -6.16 0.72 -5.04
CA ARG A 117 -4.95 1.55 -4.91
C ARG A 117 -4.30 1.81 -6.27
N TYR A 118 -4.18 0.79 -7.11
CA TYR A 118 -3.61 0.88 -8.45
C TYR A 118 -4.40 1.86 -9.34
N HIS A 119 -5.73 1.83 -9.26
CA HIS A 119 -6.61 2.75 -9.99
C HIS A 119 -6.85 4.09 -9.28
N GLY A 120 -6.18 4.36 -8.15
CA GLY A 120 -6.29 5.63 -7.44
C GLY A 120 -7.58 5.83 -6.65
N PHE A 121 -8.45 4.81 -6.54
CA PHE A 121 -9.69 4.92 -5.76
C PHE A 121 -9.38 5.10 -4.27
N ARG A 122 -10.16 5.94 -3.60
CA ARG A 122 -10.02 6.28 -2.19
C ARG A 122 -11.36 6.11 -1.49
N ARG A 123 -11.31 5.72 -0.22
CA ARG A 123 -12.48 5.70 0.65
C ARG A 123 -12.77 7.11 1.14
N ASN A 124 -14.05 7.41 1.41
CA ASN A 124 -14.45 8.67 2.01
C ASN A 124 -13.76 8.83 3.37
N ARG A 125 -13.33 10.07 3.66
CA ARG A 125 -12.71 10.38 4.94
C ARG A 125 -13.75 10.19 6.04
N LYS A 126 -13.33 9.59 7.15
CA LYS A 126 -14.17 9.49 8.34
C LYS A 126 -14.15 10.83 9.09
N PRO A 127 -15.26 11.20 9.75
CA PRO A 127 -15.26 12.36 10.65
C PRO A 127 -14.18 12.21 11.72
N PHE A 128 -13.63 13.33 12.17
CA PHE A 128 -12.61 13.33 13.21
C PHE A 128 -13.21 12.90 14.56
N LYS A 129 -12.40 12.24 15.38
CA LYS A 129 -12.82 11.85 16.74
C LYS A 129 -12.93 13.10 17.62
N LEU A 130 -14.11 13.31 18.20
CA LEU A 130 -14.35 14.34 19.20
C LEU A 130 -13.44 14.13 20.42
N THR A 131 -13.06 15.23 21.06
CA THR A 131 -12.08 15.29 22.15
C THR A 131 -12.73 15.73 23.46
N GLY A 132 -13.97 16.21 23.43
CA GLY A 132 -14.70 16.77 24.58
C GLY A 132 -14.37 18.24 24.86
N ASN A 133 -13.47 18.84 24.07
CA ASN A 133 -13.14 20.26 24.14
C ASN A 133 -13.90 20.98 23.04
N GLN A 134 -14.94 21.73 23.40
CA GLN A 134 -15.86 22.36 22.46
C GLN A 134 -15.16 23.16 21.33
N PRO A 135 -14.18 24.06 21.60
CA PRO A 135 -13.51 24.80 20.53
C PRO A 135 -12.75 23.91 19.54
N ILE A 136 -12.20 22.80 20.03
CA ILE A 136 -11.48 21.84 19.19
C ILE A 136 -12.48 21.04 18.36
N ASP A 137 -13.56 20.60 18.97
CA ASP A 137 -14.55 19.74 18.33
C ASP A 137 -15.31 20.48 17.22
N GLU A 138 -15.64 21.76 17.42
CA GLU A 138 -16.22 22.62 16.38
C GLU A 138 -15.23 22.87 15.23
N MET A 139 -13.96 23.16 15.53
CA MET A 139 -12.89 23.25 14.52
C MET A 139 -12.77 21.94 13.73
N LEU A 140 -12.82 20.79 14.39
CA LEU A 140 -12.76 19.48 13.74
C LEU A 140 -13.97 19.24 12.81
N ALA A 141 -15.18 19.61 13.22
CA ALA A 141 -16.36 19.53 12.36
C ALA A 141 -16.21 20.39 11.11
N LYS A 142 -15.78 21.65 11.26
CA LYS A 142 -15.54 22.55 10.12
C LYS A 142 -14.42 22.09 9.20
N LEU A 143 -13.33 21.55 9.73
CA LEU A 143 -12.28 20.92 8.92
C LEU A 143 -12.80 19.74 8.08
N PHE A 144 -13.74 18.97 8.64
CA PHE A 144 -14.35 17.85 7.93
C PHE A 144 -15.27 18.34 6.80
N GLU A 145 -16.12 19.34 7.07
CA GLU A 145 -16.98 19.99 6.07
C GLU A 145 -16.17 20.59 4.92
N ALA A 146 -15.08 21.29 5.23
CA ALA A 146 -14.19 21.91 4.25
C ALA A 146 -13.21 20.92 3.58
N ASN A 147 -13.28 19.61 3.92
CA ASN A 147 -12.39 18.54 3.44
C ASN A 147 -10.88 18.83 3.66
N PHE A 148 -10.52 19.69 4.61
CA PHE A 148 -9.14 20.01 4.94
C PHE A 148 -8.46 18.88 5.71
N SER A 149 -7.22 18.56 5.37
CA SER A 149 -6.40 17.64 6.16
C SER A 149 -5.52 18.37 7.17
N PHE A 150 -5.22 17.73 8.31
CA PHE A 150 -4.30 18.32 9.29
C PHE A 150 -2.91 18.68 8.71
N PRO A 151 -2.31 17.88 7.81
CA PRO A 151 -1.06 18.27 7.17
C PRO A 151 -1.18 19.51 6.29
N GLU A 152 -2.33 19.73 5.64
CA GLU A 152 -2.60 20.95 4.88
C GLU A 152 -2.77 22.14 5.82
N LEU A 153 -3.53 21.98 6.90
CA LEU A 153 -3.71 23.00 7.93
C LEU A 153 -2.37 23.43 8.56
N ASP A 154 -1.51 22.47 8.89
CA ASP A 154 -0.17 22.76 9.43
C ASP A 154 0.74 23.49 8.40
N ARG A 155 0.54 23.24 7.11
CA ARG A 155 1.28 23.90 6.02
C ARG A 155 0.83 25.36 5.89
N GLU A 156 -0.48 25.59 5.90
CA GLU A 156 -1.09 26.92 5.76
C GLU A 156 -0.71 27.83 6.93
N LEU A 157 -0.82 27.31 8.16
CA LEU A 157 -0.56 28.07 9.38
C LEU A 157 0.92 28.09 9.80
N ARG A 158 1.79 27.40 9.05
CA ARG A 158 3.22 27.20 9.38
C ARG A 158 3.44 26.68 10.81
N THR A 159 2.52 25.86 11.32
CA THR A 159 2.56 25.29 12.69
C THR A 159 3.37 24.00 12.82
N LYS A 160 4.16 23.67 11.78
CA LYS A 160 4.99 22.47 11.64
C LYS A 160 4.18 21.17 11.61
N GLN A 161 3.91 20.57 12.77
CA GLN A 161 3.21 19.28 12.89
C GLN A 161 2.25 19.31 14.10
N TYR A 162 1.78 20.49 14.47
CA TYR A 162 0.96 20.66 15.67
C TYR A 162 -0.36 19.93 15.52
N PHE A 163 -1.09 20.24 14.43
CA PHE A 163 -2.39 19.64 14.16
C PHE A 163 -2.28 18.17 13.78
N ARG A 164 -1.24 17.81 13.03
CA ARG A 164 -0.97 16.41 12.69
C ARG A 164 -0.77 15.52 13.92
N LYS A 165 -0.07 16.00 14.96
CA LYS A 165 0.23 15.22 16.17
C LYS A 165 -0.92 15.19 17.17
N GLN A 166 -1.86 16.12 17.11
CA GLN A 166 -3.03 16.17 18.00
C GLN A 166 -2.66 16.08 19.49
N ARG A 167 -1.58 16.77 19.89
CA ARG A 167 -1.04 16.74 21.26
C ARG A 167 -2.05 17.18 22.33
N TRP A 168 -3.04 17.97 21.93
CA TRP A 168 -4.12 18.43 22.80
C TRP A 168 -5.01 17.30 23.37
N ARG A 169 -4.89 16.07 22.86
CA ARG A 169 -5.62 14.91 23.42
C ARG A 169 -5.07 14.43 24.76
N TYR A 170 -3.83 14.78 25.08
CA TYR A 170 -3.13 14.32 26.30
C TYR A 170 -2.36 15.43 27.02
N ALA A 171 -2.35 16.63 26.47
CA ALA A 171 -1.74 17.82 27.06
C ALA A 171 -2.67 19.02 26.82
N ARG A 172 -2.43 20.11 27.56
CA ARG A 172 -3.22 21.34 27.36
C ARG A 172 -3.05 21.87 25.93
N PRO A 173 -4.15 22.21 25.23
CA PRO A 173 -4.09 22.79 23.90
C PRO A 173 -3.39 24.15 23.89
N ASN A 174 -2.79 24.49 22.76
CA ASN A 174 -2.21 25.81 22.52
C ASN A 174 -3.29 26.65 21.83
N TYR A 175 -3.99 27.47 22.62
CA TYR A 175 -5.12 28.27 22.14
C TYR A 175 -4.72 29.24 21.03
N ASN A 176 -3.52 29.81 21.04
CA ASN A 176 -3.07 30.71 19.96
C ASN A 176 -3.05 30.02 18.59
N ARG A 177 -2.71 28.73 18.55
CA ARG A 177 -2.76 27.95 17.30
C ARG A 177 -4.18 27.57 16.92
N LEU A 178 -5.01 27.24 17.91
CA LEU A 178 -6.43 26.94 17.67
C LEU A 178 -7.18 28.15 17.13
N VAL A 179 -6.98 29.35 17.70
CA VAL A 179 -7.58 30.59 17.21
C VAL A 179 -7.22 30.83 15.75
N LYS A 180 -5.92 30.74 15.39
CA LYS A 180 -5.49 30.87 13.99
C LYS A 180 -6.13 29.84 13.04
N ALA A 181 -6.37 28.62 13.52
CA ALA A 181 -7.05 27.60 12.73
C ALA A 181 -8.55 27.86 12.60
N ILE A 182 -9.19 28.40 13.63
CA ILE A 182 -10.60 28.79 13.61
C ILE A 182 -10.78 30.00 12.69
N GLU A 183 -9.91 31.00 12.77
CA GLU A 183 -9.89 32.16 11.86
C GLU A 183 -9.70 31.76 10.39
N LEU A 184 -8.80 30.80 10.10
CA LEU A 184 -8.61 30.28 8.74
C LEU A 184 -9.87 29.58 8.19
N LEU A 185 -10.72 29.06 9.07
CA LEU A 185 -11.99 28.42 8.73
C LEU A 185 -13.18 29.38 8.81
N ASP A 186 -12.91 30.70 8.78
CA ASP A 186 -13.89 31.79 8.89
C ASP A 186 -14.73 31.73 10.18
N GLY A 187 -14.11 31.31 11.29
CA GLY A 187 -14.73 31.27 12.62
C GLY A 187 -14.09 32.26 13.59
N GLU A 188 -14.81 32.54 14.69
CA GLU A 188 -14.34 33.40 15.78
C GLU A 188 -14.43 32.67 17.12
N LEU A 189 -13.40 32.79 17.95
CA LEU A 189 -13.39 32.21 19.30
C LEU A 189 -13.89 33.24 20.31
N ALA A 190 -15.13 33.09 20.78
CA ALA A 190 -15.71 33.94 21.83
C ALA A 190 -15.64 33.28 23.22
N VAL A 191 -15.35 34.09 24.24
CA VAL A 191 -15.39 33.66 25.66
C VAL A 191 -16.76 33.99 26.23
N ARG A 192 -17.41 33.01 26.87
CA ARG A 192 -18.65 33.20 27.63
C ARG A 192 -18.38 32.92 29.10
N TRP A 193 -18.79 33.84 29.97
CA TRP A 193 -18.77 33.66 31.42
C TRP A 193 -20.10 33.05 31.86
N ARG A 194 -20.08 32.14 32.84
CA ARG A 194 -21.31 31.68 33.49
C ARG A 194 -21.73 32.78 34.46
N GLU A 195 -22.98 33.21 34.36
CA GLU A 195 -23.64 34.05 35.37
C GLU A 195 -23.73 33.33 36.72
#